data_AF-A0A1I0DUN0-F1
#
_entry.id   AF-A0A1I0DUN0-F1
#
_cell.length_a   1.000
_cell.length_b   1.000
_cell.length_c   1.000
_cell.angle_alpha   90.00
_cell.angle_beta   90.00
_cell.angle_gamma   90.00
#
_symmetry.space_group_name_H-M   'P 1'
#
loop_
_entity.id
_entity.type
_entity.pdbx_description
1 polymer ?
#
loop_
_entity_poly.entity_id
_entity_poly.type
_entity_poly.pdbx_seq_one_letter_code
_entity_poly.pdbx_strand_id
1 'polypeptide(L)'
;MEYVFTTADNQNYIVELPMEFMALSKWLSCELGNDKQKIAALIDELNQLCKNHNNNKKWIGHEYTLVLQNKEVQIYSNLIFSSLSEDEAVRLTEENLSLYDEESFSEAGLEDIIKLLTDYLEFMS
;
A
#
# COMPACT_ATOMS: atom_id res chain seq x y z
N MET A 1 3.02 -12.48 3.96
CA MET A 1 3.96 -11.38 4.34
C MET A 1 4.21 -11.39 5.84
N GLU A 2 5.43 -11.11 6.31
CA GLU A 2 5.76 -10.95 7.75
C GLU A 2 5.79 -9.46 8.14
N TYR A 3 5.39 -9.13 9.37
CA TYR A 3 5.39 -7.76 9.91
C TYR A 3 5.35 -7.78 11.44
N VAL A 4 5.77 -6.66 12.05
CA VAL A 4 5.70 -6.44 13.49
C VAL A 4 4.99 -5.11 13.76
N PHE A 5 4.09 -5.11 14.73
CA PHE A 5 3.42 -3.88 15.18
C PHE A 5 4.01 -3.38 16.49
N THR A 6 4.28 -2.08 16.56
CA THR A 6 4.78 -1.43 17.77
C THR A 6 3.97 -0.17 18.06
N THR A 7 3.88 0.19 19.34
CA THR A 7 3.29 1.47 19.78
C THR A 7 4.43 2.41 20.14
N ALA A 8 4.50 3.57 19.48
CA ALA A 8 5.41 4.63 19.87
C ALA A 8 4.89 5.39 21.11
N ASP A 9 5.80 6.09 21.80
CA ASP A 9 5.53 6.82 23.05
C ASP A 9 4.41 7.88 22.96
N ASN A 10 4.00 8.24 21.74
CA ASN A 10 2.95 9.21 21.44
C ASN A 10 1.60 8.58 21.01
N GLN A 11 1.39 7.28 21.24
CA GLN A 11 0.21 6.52 20.77
C GLN A 11 0.07 6.41 19.25
N ASN A 12 1.17 6.62 18.50
CA ASN A 12 1.21 6.21 17.10
C ASN A 12 1.47 4.72 16.99
N TYR A 13 0.72 4.06 16.12
CA TYR A 13 0.94 2.68 15.76
C TYR A 13 1.88 2.64 14.57
N ILE A 14 2.91 1.80 14.66
CA ILE A 14 3.94 1.65 13.64
C ILE A 14 3.90 0.21 13.13
N VAL A 15 4.00 0.06 11.81
CA VAL A 15 4.15 -1.22 11.14
C VAL A 15 5.57 -1.34 10.61
N GLU A 16 6.33 -2.26 11.20
CA GLU A 16 7.64 -2.66 10.70
C GLU A 16 7.45 -3.78 9.68
N LEU A 17 7.88 -3.51 8.46
CA LEU A 17 7.81 -4.41 7.32
C LEU A 17 9.23 -4.66 6.78
N PRO A 18 9.46 -5.80 6.12
CA PRO A 18 10.68 -6.03 5.38
C PRO A 18 10.96 -4.93 4.35
N MET A 19 12.23 -4.82 3.99
CA MET A 19 12.79 -3.79 3.13
C MET A 19 12.01 -3.64 1.81
N GLU A 20 11.63 -4.75 1.18
CA GLU A 20 10.86 -4.79 -0.07
C GLU A 20 9.42 -4.23 0.03
N PHE A 21 8.93 -4.01 1.25
CA PHE A 21 7.59 -3.47 1.55
C PHE A 21 7.66 -2.07 2.19
N MET A 22 8.77 -1.34 2.04
CA MET A 22 8.92 -0.02 2.64
C MET A 22 7.90 1.00 2.12
N ALA A 23 7.60 1.03 0.81
CA ALA A 23 6.54 1.89 0.27
C ALA A 23 5.16 1.55 0.86
N LEU A 24 4.87 0.27 1.12
CA LEU A 24 3.64 -0.16 1.81
C LEU A 24 3.57 0.37 3.25
N SER A 25 4.68 0.27 4.01
CA SER A 25 4.75 0.81 5.38
C SER A 25 4.51 2.33 5.41
N LYS A 26 5.13 3.06 4.46
CA LYS A 26 4.95 4.51 4.33
C LYS A 26 3.54 4.88 3.89
N TRP A 27 2.98 4.20 2.89
CA TRP A 27 1.60 4.42 2.46
C TRP A 27 0.62 4.20 3.62
N LEU A 28 0.78 3.13 4.39
CA LEU A 28 -0.09 2.85 5.54
C LEU A 28 0.00 3.98 6.57
N SER A 29 1.21 4.46 6.87
CA SER A 29 1.42 5.56 7.84
C SER A 29 0.90 6.91 7.33
N CYS A 30 1.17 7.27 6.07
CA CYS A 30 0.83 8.58 5.50
C CYS A 30 -0.65 8.69 5.09
N GLU A 31 -1.20 7.63 4.49
CA GLU A 31 -2.54 7.68 3.92
C GLU A 31 -3.61 7.18 4.89
N LEU A 32 -3.30 6.20 5.75
CA LEU A 32 -4.29 5.64 6.69
C LEU A 32 -4.02 6.07 8.13
N GLY A 33 -2.75 6.06 8.55
CA GLY A 33 -2.32 6.41 9.91
C GLY A 33 -3.09 5.62 10.96
N ASN A 34 -3.71 6.35 11.90
CA ASN A 34 -4.52 5.79 12.98
C ASN A 34 -6.05 5.88 12.71
N ASP A 35 -6.46 6.21 11.48
CA ASP A 35 -7.88 6.36 11.13
C ASP A 35 -8.54 4.99 10.95
N LYS A 36 -9.04 4.44 12.06
CA LYS A 36 -9.73 3.14 12.11
C LYS A 36 -10.93 3.07 11.15
N GLN A 37 -11.64 4.18 10.93
CA GLN A 37 -12.82 4.19 10.06
C GLN A 37 -12.39 4.08 8.59
N LYS A 38 -11.36 4.83 8.19
CA LYS A 38 -10.79 4.76 6.84
C LYS A 38 -10.23 3.36 6.55
N ILE A 39 -9.56 2.76 7.52
CA ILE A 39 -9.01 1.40 7.40
C ILE A 39 -10.12 0.36 7.24
N ALA A 40 -11.15 0.40 8.10
CA ALA A 40 -12.28 -0.52 8.00
C ALA A 40 -13.02 -0.39 6.64
N ALA A 41 -13.26 0.84 6.18
CA ALA A 41 -13.90 1.08 4.89
C ALA A 41 -13.08 0.55 3.71
N LEU A 42 -11.75 0.70 3.75
CA LEU A 42 -10.86 0.16 2.72
C LEU A 42 -10.84 -1.37 2.75
N ILE A 43 -10.81 -2.01 3.92
CA ILE A 43 -10.89 -3.47 4.06
C ILE A 43 -12.20 -3.99 3.44
N ASP A 44 -13.34 -3.36 3.73
CA ASP A 44 -14.63 -3.76 3.16
C ASP A 44 -14.65 -3.65 1.63
N GLU A 45 -14.06 -2.57 1.10
CA GLU A 45 -13.95 -2.36 -0.34
C GLU A 45 -13.02 -3.39 -1.01
N LEU A 46 -11.84 -3.63 -0.44
CA LEU A 46 -10.89 -4.62 -0.94
C LEU A 46 -11.47 -6.04 -0.89
N ASN A 47 -12.24 -6.38 0.14
CA ASN A 47 -12.94 -7.67 0.25
C ASN A 47 -14.01 -7.85 -0.84
N GLN A 48 -14.74 -6.79 -1.19
CA GLN A 48 -15.67 -6.83 -2.33
C GLN A 48 -14.92 -7.03 -3.64
N LEU A 49 -13.77 -6.37 -3.79
CA LEU A 49 -12.92 -6.49 -4.97
C LEU A 49 -12.18 -7.84 -5.04
N CYS A 50 -11.94 -8.53 -3.93
CA CYS A 50 -11.34 -9.85 -3.95
C CYS A 50 -12.27 -10.90 -4.60
N LYS A 51 -13.59 -10.67 -4.57
CA LYS A 51 -14.62 -11.61 -5.04
C LYS A 51 -14.89 -11.54 -6.55
N ASN A 52 -14.50 -10.47 -7.26
CA ASN A 52 -14.64 -10.43 -8.72
C ASN A 52 -13.29 -10.66 -9.41
N HIS A 53 -13.35 -11.37 -10.54
CA HIS A 53 -12.16 -11.81 -11.27
C HIS A 53 -11.47 -10.71 -12.10
N ASN A 54 -12.18 -9.61 -12.43
CA ASN A 54 -11.66 -8.51 -13.25
C ASN A 54 -11.79 -7.17 -12.52
N ASN A 55 -11.04 -7.00 -11.44
CA ASN A 55 -11.10 -5.79 -10.63
C ASN A 55 -9.78 -5.03 -10.73
N ASN A 56 -9.87 -3.86 -11.37
CA ASN A 56 -8.80 -2.88 -11.38
C ASN A 56 -9.33 -1.61 -10.73
N LYS A 57 -8.61 -1.08 -9.76
CA LYS A 57 -8.97 0.18 -9.10
C LYS A 57 -7.73 0.90 -8.61
N LYS A 58 -7.80 2.23 -8.59
CA LYS A 58 -6.75 3.13 -8.12
C LYS A 58 -7.28 4.03 -7.01
N TRP A 59 -6.53 4.12 -5.92
CA TRP A 59 -6.76 5.05 -4.83
C TRP A 59 -5.57 6.01 -4.79
N ILE A 60 -5.81 7.23 -5.26
CA ILE A 60 -4.79 8.29 -5.29
C ILE A 60 -4.80 8.97 -3.92
N GLY A 61 -3.73 8.75 -3.15
CA GLY A 61 -3.48 9.42 -1.88
C GLY A 61 -2.70 10.72 -2.07
N HIS A 62 -2.24 11.28 -0.95
CA HIS A 62 -1.45 12.50 -0.96
C HIS A 62 0.00 12.23 -1.41
N GLU A 63 0.68 11.33 -0.72
CA GLU A 63 2.09 10.97 -0.93
C GLU A 63 2.21 9.66 -1.71
N TYR A 64 1.23 8.77 -1.56
CA TYR A 64 1.25 7.45 -2.19
C TYR A 64 -0.05 7.11 -2.90
N THR A 65 0.06 6.31 -3.95
CA THR A 65 -1.05 5.77 -4.70
C THR A 65 -1.08 4.25 -4.54
N LEU A 66 -2.25 3.71 -4.23
CA LEU A 66 -2.50 2.27 -4.25
C LEU A 66 -3.23 1.89 -5.55
N VAL A 67 -2.75 0.85 -6.23
CA VAL A 67 -3.34 0.27 -7.43
C VAL A 67 -3.63 -1.19 -7.16
N LEU A 68 -4.87 -1.61 -7.41
CA LEU A 68 -5.24 -3.02 -7.49
C LEU A 68 -5.34 -3.40 -8.96
N GLN A 69 -4.64 -4.45 -9.36
CA GLN A 69 -4.73 -5.05 -10.69
C GLN A 69 -4.57 -6.57 -10.57
N ASN A 70 -5.49 -7.35 -11.16
CA ASN A 70 -5.37 -8.82 -11.20
C ASN A 70 -5.13 -9.52 -9.84
N LYS A 71 -5.65 -8.96 -8.73
CA LYS A 71 -5.40 -9.42 -7.33
C LYS A 71 -4.01 -9.13 -6.78
N GLU A 72 -3.21 -8.34 -7.48
CA GLU A 72 -1.97 -7.76 -6.99
C GLU A 72 -2.21 -6.30 -6.62
N VAL A 73 -1.66 -5.91 -5.47
CA VAL A 73 -1.68 -4.53 -4.99
C VAL A 73 -0.30 -3.95 -5.18
N GLN A 74 -0.25 -2.82 -5.87
CA GLN A 74 0.96 -2.05 -6.13
C GLN A 74 0.84 -0.69 -5.46
N ILE A 75 1.90 -0.28 -4.77
CA ILE A 75 1.98 1.02 -4.11
C ILE A 75 3.08 1.82 -4.77
N TYR A 76 2.77 3.07 -5.13
CA TYR A 76 3.69 3.98 -5.79
C TYR A 76 3.81 5.27 -5.00
N SER A 77 5.04 5.77 -4.82
CA SER A 77 5.27 7.15 -4.40
C SER A 77 4.79 8.12 -5.50
N ASN A 78 3.97 9.09 -5.11
CA ASN A 78 3.45 10.13 -6.01
C ASN A 78 4.56 11.08 -6.49
N LEU A 79 5.66 11.20 -5.75
CA LEU A 79 6.82 12.00 -6.14
C LEU A 79 7.40 11.51 -7.47
N ILE A 80 7.48 10.19 -7.64
CA ILE A 80 7.98 9.58 -8.88
C ILE A 80 6.86 9.51 -9.91
N PHE A 81 5.63 9.16 -9.51
CA PHE A 81 4.49 9.06 -10.43
C PHE A 81 4.18 10.38 -11.15
N SER A 82 4.36 11.52 -10.50
CA SER A 82 4.11 12.86 -11.08
C SER A 82 5.22 13.38 -11.98
N SER A 83 6.43 12.80 -11.88
CA SER A 83 7.58 13.18 -12.70
C SER A 83 7.66 12.46 -14.05
N LEU A 84 6.77 11.49 -14.28
CA LEU A 84 6.76 10.62 -15.44
C LEU A 84 5.62 10.98 -16.38
N SER A 85 5.89 11.01 -17.68
CA SER A 85 4.83 11.13 -18.69
C SER A 85 3.95 9.87 -18.72
N GLU A 86 2.69 9.96 -19.18
CA GLU A 86 1.76 8.80 -19.26
C GLU A 86 2.36 7.61 -20.03
N ASP A 87 3.15 7.89 -21.08
CA ASP A 87 3.87 6.87 -21.86
C ASP A 87 5.07 6.25 -21.11
N GLU A 88 5.69 6.99 -20.19
CA GLU A 88 6.79 6.49 -19.35
C GLU A 88 6.27 5.66 -18.19
N ALA A 89 5.15 6.05 -17.57
CA ALA A 89 4.49 5.31 -16.50
C ALA A 89 4.05 3.91 -16.95
N VAL A 90 3.63 3.76 -18.22
CA VAL A 90 3.24 2.46 -18.82
C VAL A 90 4.47 1.60 -19.17
N ARG A 91 5.64 2.20 -19.36
CA ARG A 91 6.92 1.52 -19.69
C ARG A 91 7.80 1.23 -18.47
N LEU A 92 7.29 1.46 -17.26
CA LEU A 92 7.91 1.09 -16.00
C LEU A 92 7.86 -0.43 -15.79
N THR A 93 8.60 -1.16 -16.61
CA THR A 93 8.97 -2.56 -16.39
C THR A 93 10.41 -2.63 -15.88
N GLU A 94 10.80 -3.82 -15.38
CA GLU A 94 12.02 -4.23 -14.68
C GLU A 94 13.37 -3.60 -15.10
N GLU A 95 13.49 -2.93 -16.25
CA GLU A 95 14.72 -2.26 -16.71
C GLU A 95 14.99 -0.88 -16.08
N ASN A 96 14.06 -0.32 -15.29
CA ASN A 96 14.22 0.98 -14.61
C ASN A 96 14.48 0.86 -13.08
N LEU A 97 14.83 -0.34 -12.61
CA LEU A 97 15.08 -0.70 -11.20
C LEU A 97 16.07 0.21 -10.46
N SER A 98 16.93 0.95 -11.18
CA SER A 98 17.90 1.89 -10.59
C SER A 98 17.31 3.22 -10.09
N LEU A 99 16.04 3.54 -10.39
CA LEU A 99 15.34 4.73 -9.86
C LEU A 99 14.42 4.43 -8.67
N TYR A 100 14.15 3.15 -8.39
CA TYR A 100 13.30 2.75 -7.28
C TYR A 100 14.15 2.54 -6.04
N ASP A 101 14.12 3.53 -5.15
CA ASP A 101 14.41 3.25 -3.76
C ASP A 101 13.27 2.39 -3.18
N GLU A 102 13.53 1.64 -2.13
CA GLU A 102 12.58 0.71 -1.50
C GLU A 102 11.34 1.44 -0.94
N GLU A 103 11.45 2.74 -0.66
CA GLU A 103 10.33 3.61 -0.30
C GLU A 103 9.44 4.01 -1.48
N SER A 104 9.85 3.75 -2.72
CA SER A 104 9.17 4.26 -3.92
C SER A 104 8.11 3.31 -4.48
N PHE A 105 8.32 2.02 -4.28
CA PHE A 105 7.46 0.97 -4.83
C PHE A 105 7.40 -0.26 -3.91
N SER A 106 6.22 -0.83 -3.77
CA SER A 106 6.03 -2.14 -3.15
C SER A 106 4.88 -2.86 -3.84
N GLU A 107 4.98 -4.19 -3.91
CA GLU A 107 3.96 -5.05 -4.48
C GLU A 107 3.65 -6.20 -3.53
N ALA A 108 2.36 -6.48 -3.32
CA ALA A 108 1.89 -7.57 -2.48
C ALA A 108 0.60 -8.17 -3.02
N GLY A 109 0.31 -9.42 -2.66
CA GLY A 109 -0.98 -10.03 -2.95
C GLY A 109 -2.12 -9.29 -2.24
N LEU A 110 -3.28 -9.17 -2.89
CA LEU A 110 -4.47 -8.55 -2.31
C LEU A 110 -4.85 -9.17 -0.95
N GLU A 111 -4.75 -10.50 -0.82
CA GLU A 111 -5.05 -11.21 0.41
C GLU A 111 -4.07 -10.86 1.55
N ASP A 112 -2.78 -10.69 1.24
CA ASP A 112 -1.77 -10.24 2.21
C ASP A 112 -2.06 -8.81 2.70
N ILE A 113 -2.48 -7.91 1.80
CA ILE A 113 -2.86 -6.53 2.17
C ILE A 113 -4.10 -6.50 3.04
N ILE A 114 -5.15 -7.25 2.68
CA ILE A 114 -6.37 -7.34 3.50
C ILE A 114 -6.03 -7.88 4.89
N LYS A 115 -5.18 -8.92 4.96
CA LYS A 115 -4.73 -9.49 6.23
C LYS A 115 -3.94 -8.47 7.04
N LEU A 116 -2.94 -7.80 6.45
CA LEU A 116 -2.15 -6.78 7.14
C LEU A 116 -3.05 -5.67 7.72
N LEU A 117 -3.98 -5.13 6.93
CA LEU A 117 -4.87 -4.06 7.38
C LEU A 117 -5.82 -4.51 8.48
N THR A 118 -6.30 -5.75 8.42
CA THR A 118 -7.17 -6.35 9.45
C THR A 118 -6.40 -6.50 10.76
N ASP A 119 -5.21 -7.12 10.71
CA ASP A 119 -4.38 -7.36 11.89
C ASP A 119 -3.90 -6.02 12.49
N TYR A 120 -3.63 -5.01 11.66
CA TYR A 120 -3.32 -3.64 12.10
C TYR A 120 -4.51 -2.96 12.79
N LEU A 121 -5.73 -3.09 12.24
CA LEU A 121 -6.95 -2.55 12.85
C LEU A 121 -7.24 -3.20 14.20
N GLU A 122 -7.02 -4.52 14.31
CA GLU A 122 -7.16 -5.26 15.55
C GLU A 122 -6.11 -4.83 16.58
N PHE A 123 -4.85 -4.65 16.17
CA PHE A 123 -3.78 -4.17 17.06
C PHE A 123 -4.08 -2.80 17.69
N MET A 124 -4.77 -1.93 16.95
CA MET A 124 -5.14 -0.60 17.44
C MET A 124 -6.35 -0.59 18.39
N SER A 125 -7.10 -1.69 18.48
CA SER A 125 -8.40 -1.77 19.17
C SER A 125 -8.26 -1.76 20.70
#